data_AF-A0A7V4NF76-F1
#
_entry.id   AF-A0A7V4NF76-F1
#
_cell.length_a   1.000
_cell.length_b   1.000
_cell.length_c   1.000
_cell.angle_alpha   90.00
_cell.angle_beta   90.00
_cell.angle_gamma   90.00
#
_symmetry.space_group_name_H-M   'P 1'
#
loop_
_entity.id
_entity.type
_entity.pdbx_description
1 polymer ?
#
loop_
_entity_poly.entity_id
_entity_poly.type
_entity_poly.pdbx_seq_one_letter_code
_entity_poly.pdbx_strand_id
1 'polypeptide(L)'
;MQTIEKYKVYFLYDVHEHLKTLQGLNRWVENIDVVVPSHGEVFDFSEGNRESTKKDFLKLISENEKVIEDVLSLILGIVVEPKTIDEILSEVASNFSIPIDATSYVLLLQTLKAYCGYLVSVNEIGLTFERRKLEYVRLY
;
A
#
# COMPACT_ATOMS: atom_id res chain seq x y z
N MET A 1 4.13 -13.20 -8.96
CA MET A 1 4.34 -13.13 -7.50
C MET A 1 5.64 -12.42 -7.06
N GLN A 2 6.68 -12.37 -7.89
CA GLN A 2 8.01 -11.85 -7.46
C GLN A 2 8.05 -10.37 -7.00
N THR A 3 7.21 -9.49 -7.54
CA THR A 3 7.28 -8.04 -7.21
C THR A 3 6.73 -7.73 -5.81
N ILE A 4 5.57 -8.28 -5.44
CA ILE A 4 4.93 -8.02 -4.14
C ILE A 4 5.77 -8.62 -3.00
N GLU A 5 6.35 -9.81 -3.21
CA GLU A 5 7.20 -10.43 -2.20
C GLU A 5 8.48 -9.63 -1.92
N LYS A 6 9.03 -9.02 -2.98
CA LYS A 6 10.28 -8.24 -2.94
C LYS A 6 10.10 -6.84 -2.33
N TYR A 7 8.97 -6.18 -2.60
CA TYR A 7 8.74 -4.80 -2.16
C TYR A 7 7.68 -4.76 -1.06
N LYS A 8 8.14 -4.62 0.20
CA LYS A 8 7.27 -4.53 1.37
C LYS A 8 6.51 -3.21 1.48
N VAL A 9 7.01 -2.17 0.82
CA VAL A 9 6.32 -0.89 0.63
C VAL A 9 6.53 -0.51 -0.84
N TYR A 10 5.49 -0.62 -1.66
CA TYR A 10 5.53 -0.17 -3.05
C TYR A 10 5.00 1.26 -3.18
N PHE A 11 5.48 1.96 -4.20
CA PHE A 11 5.13 3.36 -4.42
C PHE A 11 3.63 3.52 -4.67
N LEU A 12 3.00 4.40 -3.89
CA LEU A 12 1.60 4.78 -4.03
C LEU A 12 1.47 6.30 -3.92
N TYR A 13 0.63 6.86 -4.78
CA TYR A 13 0.28 8.28 -4.74
C TYR A 13 -1.03 8.54 -3.98
N ASP A 14 -2.00 7.63 -4.10
CA ASP A 14 -3.29 7.71 -3.43
C ASP A 14 -3.70 6.30 -2.99
N VAL A 15 -3.76 6.08 -1.68
CA VAL A 15 -4.12 4.77 -1.11
C VAL A 15 -5.61 4.50 -1.26
N HIS A 16 -6.47 5.52 -1.17
CA HIS A 16 -7.91 5.37 -1.29
C HIS A 16 -8.30 4.89 -2.69
N GLU A 17 -7.84 5.59 -3.73
CA GLU A 17 -8.14 5.20 -5.12
C GLU A 17 -7.47 3.89 -5.53
N HIS A 18 -6.30 3.56 -4.95
CA HIS A 18 -5.68 2.27 -5.20
C HIS A 18 -6.49 1.11 -4.61
N LEU A 19 -6.92 1.19 -3.35
CA LEU A 19 -7.79 0.18 -2.72
C LEU A 19 -9.11 0.02 -3.49
N LYS A 20 -9.72 1.13 -3.92
CA LYS A 20 -10.92 1.11 -4.76
C LYS A 20 -10.69 0.43 -6.10
N THR A 21 -9.51 0.58 -6.70
CA THR A 21 -9.12 -0.10 -7.94
C THR A 21 -9.00 -1.61 -7.71
N LEU A 22 -8.33 -2.05 -6.64
CA LEU A 22 -8.20 -3.47 -6.28
C LEU A 22 -9.57 -4.12 -6.05
N GLN A 23 -10.45 -3.46 -5.29
CA GLN A 23 -11.84 -3.89 -5.09
C GLN A 23 -12.64 -3.95 -6.40
N GLY A 24 -12.35 -3.05 -7.35
CA GLY A 24 -12.94 -3.04 -8.69
C GLY A 24 -12.50 -4.24 -9.53
N LEU A 25 -11.20 -4.56 -9.54
CA LEU A 25 -10.63 -5.69 -10.28
C LEU A 25 -11.24 -7.03 -9.84
N ASN A 26 -11.53 -7.18 -8.55
CA ASN A 26 -12.22 -8.36 -8.01
C ASN A 26 -13.60 -8.59 -8.67
N ARG A 27 -14.28 -7.53 -9.10
CA ARG A 27 -15.58 -7.62 -9.80
C ARG A 27 -15.43 -7.75 -11.32
N TRP A 28 -14.40 -7.15 -11.90
CA TRP A 28 -14.22 -7.13 -13.36
C TRP A 28 -13.87 -8.51 -13.93
N VAL A 29 -13.18 -9.34 -13.14
CA VAL A 29 -12.74 -10.68 -13.56
C VAL A 29 -13.90 -11.58 -14.03
N GLU A 30 -15.13 -11.27 -13.64
CA GLU A 30 -16.32 -12.01 -14.09
C GLU A 30 -16.60 -11.84 -15.60
N ASN A 31 -16.25 -10.69 -16.18
CA ASN A 31 -16.68 -10.26 -17.51
C ASN A 31 -15.52 -9.93 -18.46
N ILE A 32 -14.30 -10.35 -18.14
CA ILE A 32 -13.12 -10.16 -18.96
C ILE A 32 -12.50 -11.51 -19.33
N ASP A 33 -11.82 -11.54 -20.48
CA ASP A 33 -11.16 -12.73 -20.98
C ASP A 33 -9.67 -12.75 -20.69
N VAL A 34 -9.00 -11.59 -20.65
CA VAL A 34 -7.54 -11.52 -20.44
C VAL A 34 -7.16 -10.29 -19.62
N VAL A 35 -6.22 -10.44 -18.69
CA VAL A 35 -5.50 -9.34 -18.02
C VAL A 35 -4.01 -9.43 -18.35
N VAL A 36 -3.48 -8.34 -18.92
CA VAL A 36 -2.06 -8.22 -19.30
C VAL A 36 -1.38 -7.21 -18.36
N PRO A 37 -0.64 -7.66 -17.33
CA PRO A 37 0.04 -6.74 -16.42
C PRO A 37 1.32 -6.19 -17.05
N SER A 38 1.76 -5.02 -16.58
CA SER A 38 3.06 -4.45 -16.96
C SER A 38 4.24 -5.33 -16.54
N HIS A 39 4.06 -6.14 -15.49
CA HIS A 39 5.04 -7.10 -14.99
C HIS A 39 4.35 -8.39 -14.55
N GLY A 40 4.99 -9.53 -14.79
CA GLY A 40 4.46 -10.84 -14.44
C GLY A 40 3.75 -11.53 -15.61
N GLU A 41 3.01 -12.58 -15.30
CA GLU A 41 2.35 -13.43 -16.28
C GLU A 41 0.98 -12.87 -16.68
N VAL A 42 0.57 -13.18 -17.91
CA VAL A 42 -0.78 -12.86 -18.42
C VAL A 42 -1.79 -13.80 -17.76
N PHE A 43 -2.91 -13.23 -17.30
CA PHE A 43 -4.03 -14.02 -16.81
C PHE A 43 -5.05 -14.17 -17.94
N ASP A 44 -5.15 -15.37 -18.50
CA ASP A 44 -6.13 -15.72 -19.54
C ASP A 44 -7.26 -16.57 -18.93
N PHE A 45 -8.48 -16.04 -19.00
CA PHE A 45 -9.72 -16.59 -18.46
C PHE A 45 -10.60 -17.24 -19.55
N SER A 46 -10.14 -17.30 -20.80
CA SER A 46 -10.95 -17.69 -21.97
C SER A 46 -11.05 -19.20 -22.22
N GLU A 47 -10.24 -20.03 -21.55
CA GLU A 47 -10.20 -21.48 -21.77
C GLU A 47 -10.54 -22.31 -20.51
N GLY A 48 -10.58 -23.65 -20.65
CA GLY A 48 -11.09 -24.64 -19.67
C GLY A 48 -10.45 -24.66 -18.27
N ASN A 49 -9.67 -23.64 -17.92
CA ASN A 49 -9.02 -23.37 -16.63
C ASN A 49 -9.50 -22.05 -15.99
N ARG A 50 -10.59 -21.42 -16.47
CA ARG A 50 -11.11 -20.12 -15.97
C ARG A 50 -11.17 -20.03 -14.45
N GLU A 51 -11.70 -21.05 -13.78
CA GLU A 51 -11.85 -21.04 -12.32
C GLU A 51 -10.50 -21.01 -11.59
N SER A 52 -9.52 -21.79 -12.06
CA SER A 52 -8.17 -21.77 -11.49
C SER A 52 -7.44 -20.45 -11.76
N THR A 53 -7.50 -19.92 -12.99
CA THR A 53 -6.85 -18.64 -13.32
C THR A 53 -7.48 -17.49 -12.53
N LYS A 54 -8.81 -17.50 -12.38
CA LYS A 54 -9.54 -16.55 -11.56
C LYS A 54 -9.11 -16.64 -10.11
N LYS A 55 -9.02 -17.85 -9.54
CA LYS A 55 -8.55 -18.04 -8.17
C LYS A 55 -7.15 -17.45 -7.96
N ASP A 56 -6.22 -17.67 -8.89
CA ASP A 56 -4.85 -17.15 -8.79
C ASP A 56 -4.81 -15.62 -8.92
N PHE A 57 -5.62 -15.05 -9.82
CA PHE A 57 -5.75 -13.59 -9.96
C PHE A 57 -6.36 -12.94 -8.71
N LEU A 58 -7.41 -13.53 -8.14
CA LEU A 58 -8.03 -13.04 -6.91
C LEU A 58 -7.09 -13.17 -5.71
N LYS A 59 -6.29 -14.24 -5.65
CA LYS A 59 -5.21 -14.38 -4.66
C LYS A 59 -4.21 -13.23 -4.80
N LEU A 60 -3.79 -12.90 -6.02
CA LEU A 60 -2.89 -11.78 -6.27
C LEU A 60 -3.48 -10.44 -5.78
N ILE A 61 -4.77 -10.17 -6.03
CA ILE A 61 -5.44 -8.97 -5.52
C ILE A 61 -5.39 -8.94 -3.99
N SER A 62 -5.77 -10.04 -3.32
CA SER A 62 -5.75 -10.11 -1.85
C SER A 62 -4.35 -9.92 -1.26
N GLU A 63 -3.30 -10.40 -1.95
CA GLU A 63 -1.91 -10.18 -1.54
C GLU A 63 -1.51 -8.70 -1.66
N ASN A 64 -2.00 -7.97 -2.68
CA ASN A 64 -1.76 -6.53 -2.79
C ASN A 64 -2.45 -5.75 -1.66
N GLU A 65 -3.71 -6.07 -1.37
CA GLU A 65 -4.47 -5.47 -0.28
C GLU A 65 -3.76 -5.70 1.05
N LYS A 66 -3.33 -6.94 1.31
CA LYS A 66 -2.61 -7.30 2.53
C LYS A 66 -1.33 -6.48 2.74
N VAL A 67 -0.56 -6.22 1.69
CA VAL A 67 0.65 -5.38 1.82
C VAL A 67 0.30 -3.96 2.25
N ILE A 68 -0.79 -3.38 1.74
CA ILE A 68 -1.27 -2.05 2.14
C ILE A 68 -1.70 -2.07 3.60
N GLU A 69 -2.47 -3.08 4.00
CA GLU A 69 -2.93 -3.28 5.38
C GLU A 69 -1.77 -3.43 6.36
N ASP A 70 -0.73 -4.18 5.98
CA ASP A 70 0.47 -4.38 6.80
C ASP A 70 1.21 -3.04 7.01
N VAL A 71 1.31 -2.20 5.98
CA VAL A 71 1.93 -0.85 6.08
C VAL A 71 1.07 0.09 6.93
N LEU A 72 -0.25 0.12 6.72
CA LEU A 72 -1.18 0.93 7.52
C LEU A 72 -1.10 0.55 9.01
N SER A 73 -1.12 -0.75 9.29
CA SER A 73 -1.02 -1.30 10.66
C SER A 73 0.30 -0.93 11.31
N LEU A 74 1.40 -1.00 10.56
CA LEU A 74 2.71 -0.58 11.05
C LEU A 74 2.74 0.92 11.39
N ILE A 75 2.23 1.78 10.51
CA ILE A 75 2.18 3.24 10.75
C ILE A 75 1.36 3.54 12.01
N LEU A 76 0.21 2.89 12.19
CA LEU A 76 -0.59 3.05 13.40
C LEU A 76 0.13 2.57 14.66
N GLY A 77 0.94 1.51 14.55
CA GLY A 77 1.80 1.03 15.63
C GLY A 77 2.98 1.96 15.95
N ILE A 78 3.47 2.72 14.98
CA ILE A 78 4.54 3.70 15.13
C ILE A 78 4.03 5.00 15.76
N VAL A 79 2.87 5.50 15.33
CA VAL A 79 2.30 6.78 15.79
C VAL A 79 1.61 6.60 17.15
N VAL A 80 2.35 6.18 18.18
CA VAL A 80 1.87 6.12 19.57
C VAL A 80 2.01 7.45 20.31
N GLU A 81 2.88 8.31 19.78
CA GLU A 81 3.09 9.71 20.18
C GLU A 81 3.12 10.57 18.91
N PRO A 82 2.97 11.91 19.02
CA PRO A 82 3.09 12.80 17.87
C PRO A 82 4.42 12.59 17.13
N LYS A 83 4.37 12.30 15.83
CA LYS A 83 5.56 12.04 15.01
C LYS A 83 5.53 12.82 13.70
N THR A 84 6.67 13.34 13.30
CA THR A 84 6.88 13.90 11.97
C THR A 84 6.93 12.80 10.91
N ILE A 85 6.74 13.18 9.64
CA ILE A 85 6.83 12.23 8.53
C ILE A 85 8.21 11.57 8.43
N ASP A 86 9.28 12.28 8.77
CA ASP A 86 10.65 11.77 8.73
C ASP A 86 10.91 10.73 9.82
N GLU A 87 10.31 10.90 11.01
CA GLU A 87 10.37 9.89 12.08
C GLU A 87 9.62 8.62 11.68
N ILE A 88 8.41 8.76 11.11
CA ILE A 88 7.65 7.63 10.56
C ILE A 88 8.45 6.93 9.46
N LEU A 89 9.07 7.68 8.55
CA LEU A 89 9.91 7.12 7.49
C LEU A 89 11.06 6.29 8.04
N SER A 90 11.79 6.84 9.01
CA SER A 90 12.91 6.15 9.65
C SER A 90 12.48 4.82 10.26
N GLU A 91 11.37 4.81 10.99
CA GLU A 91 10.85 3.61 11.65
C GLU A 91 10.30 2.58 10.66
N VAL A 92 9.57 3.01 9.63
CA VAL A 92 9.09 2.12 8.55
C VAL A 92 10.26 1.50 7.81
N ALA A 93 11.27 2.30 7.45
CA ALA A 93 12.45 1.82 6.77
C ALA A 93 13.21 0.79 7.62
N SER A 94 13.34 1.05 8.93
CA SER A 94 13.95 0.09 9.86
C SER A 94 13.16 -1.22 9.95
N ASN A 95 11.83 -1.15 10.11
CA ASN A 95 10.99 -2.34 10.28
C ASN A 95 10.96 -3.23 9.03
N PHE A 96 10.98 -2.63 7.84
CA PHE A 96 11.01 -3.38 6.58
C PHE A 96 12.42 -3.59 6.01
N SER A 97 13.47 -3.21 6.75
CA SER A 97 14.87 -3.28 6.30
C SER A 97 15.09 -2.63 4.93
N ILE A 98 14.45 -1.48 4.69
CA ILE A 98 14.55 -0.73 3.44
C ILE A 98 15.84 0.10 3.48
N PRO A 99 16.79 -0.13 2.56
CA PRO A 99 17.99 0.70 2.49
C PRO A 99 17.62 2.12 2.06
N ILE A 100 18.14 3.11 2.80
CA ILE A 100 17.89 4.52 2.53
C ILE A 100 19.06 5.13 1.74
N ASP A 101 18.74 5.58 0.54
CA ASP A 101 19.53 6.49 -0.28
C ASP A 101 18.66 7.68 -0.69
N ALA A 102 19.22 8.64 -1.44
CA ALA A 102 18.47 9.84 -1.85
C ALA A 102 17.20 9.52 -2.65
N THR A 103 17.23 8.47 -3.47
CA THR A 103 16.09 8.08 -4.32
C THR A 103 15.04 7.36 -3.48
N SER A 104 15.43 6.34 -2.70
CA SER A 104 14.51 5.58 -1.88
C SER A 104 13.90 6.45 -0.77
N TYR A 105 14.64 7.42 -0.22
CA TYR A 105 14.11 8.41 0.71
C TYR A 105 12.96 9.22 0.10
N VAL A 106 13.15 9.79 -1.09
CA VAL A 106 12.10 10.61 -1.74
C VAL A 106 10.87 9.75 -2.08
N LEU A 107 11.06 8.55 -2.63
CA LEU A 107 9.96 7.66 -2.99
C LEU A 107 9.17 7.20 -1.75
N LEU A 108 9.89 6.79 -0.70
CA LEU A 108 9.27 6.36 0.55
C LEU A 108 8.56 7.51 1.24
N LEU A 109 9.14 8.71 1.25
CA LEU A 109 8.53 9.91 1.82
C LEU A 109 7.20 10.25 1.14
N GLN A 110 7.13 10.24 -0.18
CA GLN A 110 5.87 10.50 -0.90
C GLN A 110 4.84 9.41 -0.63
N THR A 111 5.28 8.16 -0.65
CA THR A 111 4.42 7.01 -0.38
C THR A 111 3.82 7.09 1.03
N LEU A 112 4.64 7.37 2.05
CA LEU A 112 4.18 7.47 3.42
C LEU A 112 3.25 8.66 3.66
N LYS A 113 3.42 9.77 2.93
CA LYS A 113 2.43 10.86 2.94
C LYS A 113 1.08 10.40 2.41
N ALA A 114 1.05 9.58 1.37
CA ALA A 114 -0.20 9.00 0.86
C ALA A 114 -0.86 8.07 1.89
N TYR A 115 -0.09 7.20 2.55
CA TYR A 115 -0.58 6.34 3.63
C TYR A 115 -1.10 7.13 4.83
N CYS A 116 -0.34 8.10 5.32
CA CYS A 116 -0.78 8.93 6.45
C CYS A 116 -2.00 9.78 6.07
N GLY A 117 -2.05 10.31 4.84
CA GLY A 117 -3.21 11.04 4.32
C GLY A 117 -4.47 10.18 4.28
N TYR A 118 -4.34 8.90 3.93
CA TYR A 118 -5.44 7.94 4.03
C TYR A 118 -5.87 7.70 5.49
N LEU A 119 -4.93 7.45 6.40
CA LEU A 119 -5.26 7.28 7.83
C LEU A 119 -5.94 8.52 8.43
N VAL A 120 -5.56 9.73 7.98
CA VAL A 120 -6.25 10.97 8.32
C VAL A 120 -7.67 10.99 7.76
N SER A 121 -7.88 10.60 6.51
CA SER A 121 -9.21 10.63 5.90
C SER A 121 -10.19 9.64 6.54
N VAL A 122 -9.70 8.54 7.10
CA VAL A 122 -10.50 7.56 7.85
C VAL A 122 -10.54 7.81 9.36
N ASN A 123 -9.98 8.93 9.86
CA ASN A 123 -9.95 9.33 11.27
C ASN A 123 -9.22 8.37 12.24
N GLU A 124 -8.21 7.65 11.77
CA GLU A 124 -7.35 6.81 12.63
C GLU A 124 -6.20 7.64 13.24
N ILE A 125 -5.70 8.62 12.47
CA ILE A 125 -4.73 9.63 12.94
C ILE A 125 -5.21 11.04 12.59
N GLY A 126 -4.77 12.03 13.34
CA GLY A 126 -4.97 13.46 13.09
C GLY A 126 -3.65 14.17 12.81
N LEU A 127 -3.75 15.49 12.64
CA LEU A 127 -2.62 16.38 12.39
C LEU A 127 -2.52 17.42 13.48
N THR A 128 -1.30 17.71 13.92
CA THR A 128 -0.99 18.88 14.75
C THR A 128 0.15 19.69 14.16
N PHE A 129 0.19 20.98 14.50
CA PHE A 129 1.16 21.94 14.01
C PHE A 129 1.93 22.57 15.17
N GLU A 130 2.70 21.76 15.88
CA GLU A 130 3.49 22.19 17.04
C GLU A 130 4.92 22.57 16.65
N ARG A 131 5.47 23.61 17.28
CA ARG A 131 6.88 24.03 17.10
C ARG A 131 7.30 24.22 15.63
N ARG A 132 6.37 24.67 14.77
CA ARG A 132 6.56 24.85 13.32
C ARG A 132 6.81 23.54 12.55
N LYS A 133 6.30 22.42 13.05
CA LYS A 133 6.35 21.10 12.42
C LYS A 133 4.94 20.57 12.23
N LEU A 134 4.72 19.78 11.18
CA LEU A 134 3.53 18.94 11.05
C LEU A 134 3.86 17.60 11.70
N GLU A 135 3.02 17.18 12.64
CA GLU A 135 3.11 15.89 13.31
C GLU A 135 1.77 15.15 13.14
N TYR A 136 1.86 13.84 12.95
CA TYR A 136 0.73 12.92 12.95
C TYR A 136 0.49 12.44 14.37
N VAL A 137 -0.77 12.39 14.79
CA VAL A 137 -1.17 12.01 16.16
C VAL A 137 -2.26 10.97 16.09
N ARG A 138 -2.13 9.88 16.82
CA ARG A 138 -3.17 8.84 16.85
C ARG A 138 -4.40 9.32 17.61
N LEU A 139 -5.59 9.05 17.07
CA LEU A 139 -6.85 9.55 17.63
C LEU A 139 -7.46 8.58 18.66
N TYR A 140 -7.10 7.29 18.61
CA TYR A 140 -7.58 6.22 19.51
C TYR A 140 -6.53 5.14 19.78
#